data_AF-A0A817UGH3-F1
#
_entry.id   AF-A0A817UGH3-F1
#
_cell.length_a   1.000
_cell.length_b   1.000
_cell.length_c   1.000
_cell.angle_alpha   90.00
_cell.angle_beta   90.00
_cell.angle_gamma   90.00
#
_symmetry.space_group_name_H-M   'P 1'
#
loop_
_entity.id
_entity.type
_entity.pdbx_description
1 polymer ?
#
loop_
_entity_poly.entity_id
_entity_poly.type
_entity_poly.pdbx_seq_one_letter_code
_entity_poly.pdbx_strand_id
1 'polypeptide(L)'
;MALQNNGQFVCPKRDGTKVEGNDIEALIPNEAVHQLVQLFDHPELTAPMCHRCDVNKAEHWCDSDCKHCYCSKCWDNIHEVGHYRNHRKFPVKDRPSEVSKCQEDHDDTVQYWCEGCSKEICNNCQQFKHKDHKVVLVTGDVKPLEEECKTGLQAVQLSLNYRSNRVENMVTEIEKETESNKAKVTETITSLRQIIDKHEQDLLENIEKVENEEKDKTVNYKRQLQGEQQQLIEQIFNFVITCQDKHPKKRFEAKKVFDDYIQRAQLKLLELKPLPRNKYHIGDFNDKIREIEAQLRNFKVEKAPACENKKVQDRIKDSPDKSILDLSSLELNDKDMEIVATELEINRTLIDLELYNNKIGADGAEHFADALRTNR
;
A
#
# COMPACT_ATOMS: atom_id res chain seq x y z
N MET A 1 -4.07 18.73 34.28
CA MET A 1 -5.46 19.22 34.17
C MET A 1 -6.34 18.08 33.67
N ALA A 2 -7.06 17.41 34.56
CA ALA A 2 -8.14 16.51 34.17
C ALA A 2 -9.36 17.37 33.81
N LEU A 3 -10.02 17.10 32.69
CA LEU A 3 -11.25 17.78 32.31
C LEU A 3 -12.43 17.06 32.97
N GLN A 4 -13.25 17.79 33.73
CA GLN A 4 -14.52 17.27 34.22
C GLN A 4 -15.48 17.16 33.03
N ASN A 5 -15.83 15.93 32.64
CA ASN A 5 -16.89 15.70 31.66
C ASN A 5 -17.97 14.85 32.33
N ASN A 6 -19.18 15.41 32.50
CA ASN A 6 -20.30 14.80 33.24
C ASN A 6 -19.92 14.33 34.67
N GLY A 7 -19.14 15.16 35.37
CA GLY A 7 -18.70 14.87 36.73
C GLY A 7 -17.53 13.88 36.80
N GLN A 8 -17.18 13.13 35.75
CA GLN A 8 -16.08 12.17 35.76
C GLN A 8 -14.74 12.77 35.31
N PHE A 9 -13.67 12.47 36.04
CA PHE A 9 -12.31 12.78 35.61
C PHE A 9 -11.85 11.82 34.51
N VAL A 10 -11.45 12.35 33.37
CA VAL A 10 -10.99 11.58 32.20
C VAL A 10 -9.62 12.08 31.74
N CYS A 11 -8.77 11.17 31.29
CA CYS A 11 -7.48 11.52 30.70
C CYS A 11 -7.68 12.34 29.40
N PRO A 12 -7.09 13.55 29.27
CA PRO A 12 -7.30 14.41 28.11
C PRO A 12 -6.64 13.92 26.80
N LYS A 13 -5.82 12.86 26.86
CA LYS A 13 -5.11 12.31 25.70
C LYS A 13 -5.44 10.84 25.39
N ARG A 14 -6.10 10.14 26.32
CA ARG A 14 -6.48 8.74 26.15
C ARG A 14 -7.96 8.62 26.48
N ASP A 15 -8.76 8.36 25.47
CA ASP A 15 -10.18 8.12 25.67
C ASP A 15 -10.38 6.86 26.52
N GLY A 16 -11.18 6.96 27.58
CA GLY A 16 -11.70 5.81 28.32
C GLY A 16 -10.98 5.41 29.62
N THR A 17 -9.87 6.03 30.01
CA THR A 17 -9.30 5.80 31.35
C THR A 17 -10.12 6.59 32.38
N LYS A 18 -11.01 5.90 33.11
CA LYS A 18 -11.81 6.47 34.19
C LYS A 18 -10.99 6.50 35.48
N VAL A 19 -11.09 7.60 36.23
CA VAL A 19 -10.57 7.67 37.60
C VAL A 19 -11.54 6.90 38.51
N GLU A 20 -11.06 5.82 39.16
CA GLU A 20 -11.86 5.06 40.12
C GLU A 20 -12.31 5.96 41.28
N GLY A 21 -13.58 5.86 41.69
CA GLY A 21 -14.15 6.68 42.76
C GLY A 21 -14.31 8.17 42.42
N ASN A 22 -13.80 8.61 41.26
CA ASN A 22 -13.84 10.00 40.82
C ASN A 22 -13.09 10.96 41.75
N ASP A 23 -12.11 10.42 42.46
CA ASP A 23 -11.30 11.13 43.43
C ASP A 23 -9.93 11.45 42.81
N ILE A 24 -9.60 12.72 42.65
CA ILE A 24 -8.29 13.14 42.13
C ILE A 24 -7.18 12.77 43.11
N GLU A 25 -7.46 12.76 44.42
CA GLU A 25 -6.45 12.45 45.44
C GLU A 25 -6.10 10.96 45.46
N ALA A 26 -6.93 10.10 44.87
CA ALA A 26 -6.65 8.69 44.65
C ALA A 26 -5.66 8.43 43.50
N LEU A 27 -5.36 9.43 42.66
CA LEU A 27 -4.37 9.29 41.59
C LEU A 27 -2.95 9.37 42.17
N ILE A 28 -2.10 8.43 41.76
CA ILE A 28 -0.68 8.43 42.15
C ILE A 28 -0.02 9.73 41.66
N PRO A 29 0.49 10.59 42.57
CA PRO A 29 1.16 11.82 42.19
C PRO A 29 2.39 11.55 41.34
N ASN A 30 2.68 12.45 40.39
CA ASN A 30 3.91 12.35 39.63
C ASN A 30 5.06 12.94 40.46
N GLU A 31 5.70 12.09 41.26
CA GLU A 31 6.80 12.49 42.15
C GLU A 31 7.96 13.16 41.41
N ALA A 32 8.25 12.76 40.18
CA ALA A 32 9.29 13.42 39.38
C ALA A 32 8.92 14.88 39.05
N VAL A 33 7.66 15.15 38.74
CA VAL A 33 7.17 16.52 38.52
C VAL A 33 7.14 17.29 39.84
N HIS A 34 6.75 16.68 40.94
CA HIS A 34 6.80 17.32 42.26
C HIS A 34 8.22 17.71 42.66
N GLN A 35 9.20 16.82 42.48
CA GLN A 35 10.62 17.12 42.71
C GLN A 35 11.13 18.25 41.81
N LEU A 36 10.75 18.26 40.53
CA LEU A 36 11.12 19.34 39.62
C LEU A 36 10.49 20.68 40.03
N VAL A 37 9.22 20.70 40.42
CA VAL A 37 8.54 21.92 40.89
C VAL A 37 9.20 22.46 42.17
N GLN A 38 9.55 21.59 43.12
CA GLN A 38 10.30 21.98 44.32
C GLN A 38 11.67 22.60 43.99
N LEU A 39 12.36 22.08 42.97
CA LEU A 39 13.63 22.65 42.49
C LEU A 39 13.45 24.03 41.84
N PHE A 40 12.32 24.28 41.18
CA PHE A 40 12.02 25.57 40.55
C PHE A 40 11.56 26.64 41.55
N ASP A 41 10.74 26.28 42.53
CA ASP A 41 10.20 27.22 43.52
C ASP A 41 11.26 27.62 44.57
N HIS A 42 12.23 26.74 44.84
CA HIS A 42 13.26 26.97 45.85
C HIS A 42 14.67 26.50 45.40
N PRO A 43 15.33 27.22 44.47
CA PRO A 43 16.65 26.83 43.95
C PRO A 43 17.78 26.84 45.01
N GLU A 44 17.58 27.52 46.15
CA GLU A 44 18.55 27.61 47.25
C GLU A 44 18.56 26.38 48.19
N LEU A 45 17.57 25.49 48.12
CA LEU A 45 17.43 24.31 49.01
C LEU A 45 18.33 23.13 48.65
N THR A 46 19.18 23.24 47.62
CA THR A 46 19.97 22.10 47.12
C THR A 46 21.28 21.84 47.88
N ALA A 47 21.71 22.73 48.77
CA ALA A 47 22.82 22.48 49.68
C ALA A 47 22.39 22.74 51.13
N PRO A 48 22.25 21.71 51.99
CA PRO A 48 21.92 21.90 53.40
C PRO A 48 22.93 22.81 54.09
N MET A 49 22.46 23.64 55.04
CA MET A 49 23.36 24.50 55.83
C MET A 49 24.14 23.67 56.86
N CYS A 50 25.32 24.17 57.23
CA CYS A 50 26.16 23.55 58.25
C CYS A 50 25.48 23.62 59.62
N HIS A 51 25.12 22.47 60.18
CA HIS A 51 24.37 22.30 61.43
C HIS A 51 24.95 23.03 62.64
N ARG A 52 26.27 23.31 62.67
CA ARG A 52 26.90 24.00 63.81
C ARG A 52 26.91 25.51 63.68
N CYS A 53 27.08 26.03 62.47
CA CYS A 53 27.29 27.47 62.29
C CYS A 53 26.12 28.17 61.63
N ASP A 54 25.20 27.43 60.99
CA ASP A 54 24.02 27.89 60.26
C ASP A 54 24.26 29.01 59.24
N VAL A 55 25.53 29.34 58.97
CA VAL A 55 25.98 30.45 58.12
C VAL A 55 26.67 29.94 56.86
N ASN A 56 27.41 28.84 56.94
CA ASN A 56 28.09 28.25 55.79
C ASN A 56 27.28 27.09 55.22
N LYS A 57 27.31 26.92 53.90
CA LYS A 57 26.77 25.73 53.24
C LYS A 57 27.53 24.48 53.71
N ALA A 58 26.82 23.39 53.94
CA ALA A 58 27.44 22.12 54.28
C ALA A 58 28.03 21.48 53.03
N GLU A 59 29.22 20.93 53.20
CA GLU A 59 29.94 20.20 52.15
C GLU A 59 30.03 18.72 52.49
N HIS A 60 30.01 18.40 53.79
CA HIS A 60 30.22 17.06 54.32
C HIS A 60 29.06 16.60 55.19
N TRP A 61 28.74 15.31 55.15
CA TRP A 61 27.76 14.63 55.98
C TRP A 61 28.43 13.54 56.81
N CYS A 62 27.97 13.37 58.04
CA CYS A 62 28.43 12.34 58.96
C CYS A 62 27.37 11.24 59.13
N ASP A 63 27.72 10.00 58.79
CA ASP A 63 26.84 8.81 58.87
C ASP A 63 26.82 8.12 60.24
N SER A 64 27.76 8.48 61.13
CA SER A 64 27.80 7.96 62.51
C SER A 64 26.69 8.59 63.37
N ASP A 65 26.79 8.53 64.69
CA ASP A 65 25.76 9.04 65.62
C ASP A 65 25.40 10.53 65.43
N CYS A 66 26.24 11.28 64.71
CA CYS A 66 25.97 12.68 64.42
C CYS A 66 24.83 12.87 63.42
N LYS A 67 24.69 12.10 62.33
CA LYS A 67 23.64 12.27 61.30
C LYS A 67 23.37 13.71 60.78
N HIS A 68 24.34 14.61 60.89
CA HIS A 68 24.21 16.03 60.51
C HIS A 68 25.18 16.42 59.38
N CYS A 69 24.88 17.52 58.69
CA CYS A 69 25.72 18.10 57.64
C CYS A 69 26.58 19.26 58.19
N TYR A 70 27.85 19.35 57.78
CA TYR A 70 28.82 20.33 58.24
C TYR A 70 29.60 20.98 57.07
N CYS A 71 30.01 22.24 57.23
CA CYS A 71 31.00 22.85 56.35
C CYS A 71 32.41 22.33 56.70
N SER A 72 33.37 22.45 55.79
CA SER A 72 34.75 21.98 55.99
C SER A 72 35.36 22.46 57.32
N LYS A 73 35.23 23.75 57.65
CA LYS A 73 35.79 24.32 58.89
C LYS A 73 35.14 23.75 60.17
N CYS A 74 33.83 23.48 60.14
CA CYS A 74 33.14 22.87 61.29
C CYS A 74 33.41 21.37 61.37
N TRP A 75 33.65 20.71 60.24
CA TRP A 75 34.08 19.31 60.22
C TRP A 75 35.40 19.17 60.96
N ASP A 76 36.42 19.92 60.56
CA ASP A 76 37.78 19.75 61.07
C ASP A 76 37.85 20.04 62.59
N ASN A 77 37.11 21.06 63.05
CA ASN A 77 37.04 21.42 64.48
C ASN A 77 36.35 20.39 65.39
N ILE A 78 35.54 19.47 64.84
CA ILE A 78 34.74 18.51 65.61
C ILE A 78 35.23 17.09 65.37
N HIS A 79 35.40 16.73 64.11
CA HIS A 79 35.62 15.37 63.62
C HIS A 79 37.10 15.05 63.36
N GLU A 80 38.04 15.98 63.62
CA GLU A 80 39.48 15.65 63.70
C GLU A 80 39.99 15.53 65.14
N VAL A 81 39.16 15.84 66.14
CA VAL A 81 39.55 15.96 67.55
C VAL A 81 38.72 15.03 68.45
N GLY A 82 39.37 14.32 69.37
CA GLY A 82 38.69 13.54 70.41
C GLY A 82 37.83 12.36 69.90
N HIS A 83 36.68 12.14 70.54
CA HIS A 83 35.79 10.98 70.33
C HIS A 83 35.19 10.86 68.92
N TYR A 84 35.13 11.95 68.15
CA TYR A 84 34.49 11.99 66.83
C TYR A 84 35.46 11.72 65.66
N ARG A 85 36.75 11.46 65.95
CA ARG A 85 37.80 11.28 64.93
C ARG A 85 37.60 10.09 64.00
N ASN A 86 36.85 9.09 64.46
CA ASN A 86 36.57 7.87 63.69
C ASN A 86 35.30 7.99 62.82
N HIS A 87 34.60 9.13 62.88
CA HIS A 87 33.43 9.35 62.06
C HIS A 87 33.81 9.56 60.59
N ARG A 88 33.03 8.98 59.69
CA ARG A 88 33.33 9.01 58.25
C ARG A 88 32.78 10.27 57.59
N LYS A 89 33.62 10.90 56.76
CA LYS A 89 33.33 12.11 56.00
C LYS A 89 32.79 11.73 54.62
N PHE A 90 31.53 12.04 54.36
CA PHE A 90 30.90 11.83 53.06
C PHE A 90 30.53 13.16 52.40
N PRO A 91 30.61 13.30 51.08
CA PRO A 91 30.02 14.43 50.37
C PRO A 91 28.51 14.53 50.64
N VAL A 92 27.99 15.74 50.80
CA VAL A 92 26.54 15.95 51.06
C VAL A 92 25.62 15.39 49.96
N LYS A 93 26.09 15.34 48.72
CA LYS A 93 25.37 14.71 47.59
C LYS A 93 25.14 13.20 47.75
N ASP A 94 25.95 12.55 48.59
CA ASP A 94 25.91 11.12 48.85
C ASP A 94 25.10 10.82 50.13
N ARG A 95 24.45 11.85 50.73
CA ARG A 95 23.50 11.69 51.82
C ARG A 95 22.32 10.82 51.33
N PRO A 96 22.02 9.69 51.98
CA PRO A 96 20.84 8.89 51.65
C PRO A 96 19.57 9.74 51.75
N SER A 97 18.69 9.64 50.76
CA SER A 97 17.35 10.22 50.82
C SER A 97 16.64 9.70 52.08
N GLU A 98 15.96 10.58 52.81
CA GLU A 98 15.21 10.18 54.00
C GLU A 98 14.20 9.10 53.61
N VAL A 99 14.28 7.93 54.25
CA VAL A 99 13.34 6.83 54.02
C VAL A 99 11.96 7.30 54.47
N SER A 100 11.01 7.31 53.54
CA SER A 100 9.63 7.73 53.79
C SER A 100 9.05 6.97 54.98
N LYS A 101 8.44 7.72 55.91
CA LYS A 101 7.63 7.15 56.98
C LYS A 101 6.30 6.69 56.41
N CYS A 102 5.75 5.62 56.98
CA CYS A 102 4.45 5.15 56.56
C CYS A 102 3.38 6.21 56.89
N GLN A 103 2.52 6.53 55.92
CA GLN A 103 1.49 7.58 56.05
C GLN A 103 0.25 7.14 56.83
N GLU A 104 0.19 5.88 57.24
CA GLU A 104 -0.88 5.30 58.07
C GLU A 104 -0.45 5.30 59.56
N ASP A 105 -1.37 5.03 60.50
CA ASP A 105 -1.28 5.20 61.99
C ASP A 105 -0.11 4.53 62.75
N HIS A 106 0.95 4.14 62.05
CA HIS A 106 2.17 3.54 62.58
C HIS A 106 3.38 4.31 62.04
N ASP A 107 4.15 4.92 62.95
CA ASP A 107 5.37 5.72 62.70
C ASP A 107 6.58 4.85 62.25
N ASP A 108 6.32 3.77 61.51
CA ASP A 108 7.31 2.84 61.01
C ASP A 108 7.85 3.28 59.65
N THR A 109 9.09 2.90 59.35
CA THR A 109 9.68 3.11 58.04
C THR A 109 9.10 2.15 57.00
N VAL A 110 8.86 2.67 55.79
CA VAL A 110 8.48 1.84 54.65
C VAL A 110 9.62 0.88 54.32
N GLN A 111 9.27 -0.39 54.09
CA GLN A 111 10.24 -1.43 53.75
C GLN A 111 9.77 -2.34 52.59
N TYR A 112 8.49 -2.30 52.25
CA TYR A 112 7.89 -3.26 51.31
C TYR A 112 7.02 -2.57 50.25
N TRP A 113 6.90 -3.20 49.08
CA TRP A 113 6.00 -2.82 47.99
C TRP A 113 4.89 -3.86 47.86
N CYS A 114 3.64 -3.41 47.95
CA CYS A 114 2.49 -4.26 47.72
C CYS A 114 2.09 -4.21 46.24
N GLU A 115 2.33 -5.28 45.48
CA GLU A 115 2.00 -5.33 44.05
C GLU A 115 0.50 -5.22 43.79
N GLY A 116 -0.34 -5.82 44.64
CA GLY A 116 -1.80 -5.78 44.48
C GLY A 116 -2.42 -4.40 44.74
N CYS A 117 -1.72 -3.52 45.46
CA CYS A 117 -2.21 -2.17 45.79
C CYS A 117 -1.35 -1.06 45.18
N SER A 118 -0.27 -1.40 44.47
CA SER A 118 0.69 -0.46 43.89
C SER A 118 1.14 0.63 44.86
N LYS A 119 1.49 0.26 46.10
CA LYS A 119 1.92 1.20 47.14
C LYS A 119 3.02 0.66 48.05
N GLU A 120 3.79 1.60 48.57
CA GLU A 120 4.80 1.42 49.61
C GLU A 120 4.18 1.21 50.98
N ILE A 121 4.61 0.18 51.71
CA ILE A 121 4.07 -0.21 53.02
C ILE A 121 5.18 -0.53 54.04
N CYS A 122 4.87 -0.35 55.33
CA CYS A 122 5.72 -0.81 56.43
C CYS A 122 5.44 -2.28 56.79
N ASN A 123 6.28 -2.84 57.66
CA ASN A 123 6.13 -4.22 58.17
C ASN A 123 4.78 -4.46 58.86
N ASN A 124 4.26 -3.47 59.61
CA ASN A 124 2.95 -3.57 60.26
C ASN A 124 1.80 -3.62 59.23
N CYS A 125 1.85 -2.78 58.20
CA CYS A 125 0.88 -2.83 57.10
C CYS A 125 0.87 -4.19 56.38
N GLN A 126 2.04 -4.79 56.13
CA GLN A 126 2.14 -6.11 55.52
C GLN A 126 1.41 -7.18 56.35
N GLN A 127 1.59 -7.16 57.68
CA GLN A 127 1.05 -8.19 58.56
C GLN A 127 -0.46 -8.07 58.79
N PHE A 128 -1.00 -6.84 58.82
CA PHE A 128 -2.38 -6.59 59.25
C PHE A 128 -3.33 -6.19 58.11
N LYS A 129 -2.89 -5.37 57.15
CA LYS A 129 -3.75 -4.84 56.06
C LYS A 129 -3.50 -5.50 54.71
N HIS A 130 -2.30 -6.04 54.48
CA HIS A 130 -1.88 -6.59 53.18
C HIS A 130 -1.45 -8.05 53.24
N LYS A 131 -2.00 -8.81 54.20
CA LYS A 131 -1.61 -10.21 54.47
C LYS A 131 -1.83 -11.14 53.27
N ASP A 132 -2.88 -10.89 52.51
CA ASP A 132 -3.28 -11.72 51.36
C ASP A 132 -2.76 -11.17 50.02
N HIS A 133 -1.98 -10.07 50.04
CA HIS A 133 -1.44 -9.46 48.83
C HIS A 133 -0.01 -9.91 48.59
N LYS A 134 0.41 -9.95 47.32
CA LYS A 134 1.81 -10.17 46.97
C LYS A 134 2.62 -8.93 47.34
N VAL A 135 3.50 -9.10 48.32
CA VAL A 135 4.34 -8.05 48.88
C VAL A 135 5.80 -8.40 48.63
N VAL A 136 6.56 -7.46 48.08
CA VAL A 136 7.99 -7.60 47.77
C VAL A 136 8.77 -6.65 48.65
N LEU A 137 9.91 -7.09 49.21
CA LEU A 137 10.80 -6.19 49.93
C LEU A 137 11.35 -5.16 48.95
N VAL A 138 11.30 -3.87 49.30
CA VAL A 138 11.97 -2.81 48.51
C VAL A 138 13.45 -2.94 48.78
N THR A 139 14.09 -3.89 48.11
CA THR A 139 15.55 -3.95 48.05
C THR A 139 16.04 -2.80 47.19
N GLY A 140 17.19 -2.21 47.51
CA GLY A 140 17.81 -1.19 46.67
C GLY A 140 18.28 -1.70 45.29
N ASP A 141 18.05 -2.99 44.96
CA ASP A 141 18.45 -3.60 43.70
C ASP A 141 17.28 -3.66 42.72
N VAL A 142 17.07 -2.55 42.01
CA VAL A 142 16.03 -2.40 40.98
C VAL A 142 16.38 -3.05 39.64
N LYS A 143 17.58 -3.62 39.50
CA LYS A 143 18.08 -4.17 38.23
C LYS A 143 17.20 -5.28 37.64
N PRO A 144 16.66 -6.24 38.42
CA PRO A 144 15.81 -7.29 37.86
C PRO A 144 14.52 -6.74 37.21
N LEU A 145 13.90 -5.74 37.85
CA LEU A 145 12.71 -5.06 37.32
C LEU A 145 13.05 -4.26 36.06
N GLU A 146 14.22 -3.61 36.04
CA GLU A 146 14.71 -2.87 34.87
C GLU A 146 14.91 -3.82 33.66
N GLU A 147 15.52 -4.98 33.87
CA GLU A 147 15.75 -5.98 32.82
C GLU A 147 14.45 -6.64 32.34
N GLU A 148 13.50 -6.90 33.25
CA GLU A 148 12.17 -7.39 32.88
C GLU A 148 11.42 -6.37 31.99
N CYS A 149 11.42 -5.10 32.38
CA CYS A 149 10.82 -4.02 31.60
C CYS A 149 11.49 -3.86 30.22
N LYS A 150 12.83 -3.92 30.17
CA LYS A 150 13.59 -3.86 28.90
C LYS A 150 13.23 -5.02 27.99
N THR A 151 13.15 -6.23 28.53
CA THR A 151 12.80 -7.44 27.77
C THR A 151 11.39 -7.33 27.20
N GLY A 152 10.43 -6.88 28.01
CA GLY A 152 9.05 -6.63 27.56
C GLY A 152 8.97 -5.56 26.46
N LEU A 153 9.69 -4.46 26.62
CA LEU A 153 9.74 -3.39 25.62
C LEU A 153 10.39 -3.87 24.30
N GLN A 154 11.48 -4.64 24.38
CA GLN A 154 12.13 -5.22 23.21
C GLN A 154 11.21 -6.17 22.46
N ALA A 155 10.45 -7.03 23.17
CA ALA A 155 9.49 -7.94 22.54
C ALA A 155 8.40 -7.17 21.78
N VAL A 156 7.86 -6.11 22.38
CA VAL A 156 6.86 -5.23 21.71
C VAL A 156 7.48 -4.53 20.50
N GLN A 157 8.69 -3.99 20.64
CA GLN A 157 9.38 -3.31 19.53
C GLN A 157 9.64 -4.25 18.35
N LEU A 158 10.09 -5.48 18.61
CA LEU A 158 10.31 -6.49 17.58
C LEU A 158 9.01 -6.85 16.86
N SER A 159 7.93 -7.04 17.61
CA SER A 159 6.61 -7.32 17.04
C SER A 159 6.09 -6.17 16.17
N LEU A 160 6.25 -4.92 16.62
CA LEU A 160 5.88 -3.74 15.84
C LEU A 160 6.70 -3.60 14.56
N ASN A 161 8.03 -3.77 14.65
CA ASN A 161 8.91 -3.69 13.49
C ASN A 161 8.56 -4.75 12.44
N TYR A 162 8.30 -5.99 12.88
CA TYR A 162 7.92 -7.07 11.98
C TYR A 162 6.60 -6.77 11.24
N ARG A 163 5.58 -6.31 11.98
CA ARG A 163 4.30 -5.89 11.39
C ARG A 163 4.44 -4.70 10.45
N SER A 164 5.29 -3.73 10.78
CA SER A 164 5.58 -2.58 9.91
C SER A 164 6.19 -3.03 8.60
N ASN A 165 7.24 -3.86 8.66
CA ASN A 165 7.90 -4.41 7.48
C ASN A 165 6.92 -5.23 6.61
N ARG A 166 6.02 -6.00 7.22
CA ARG A 166 4.98 -6.75 6.51
C ARG A 166 4.03 -5.83 5.75
N VAL A 167 3.53 -4.78 6.40
CA VAL A 167 2.65 -3.79 5.75
C VAL A 167 3.38 -3.08 4.61
N GLU A 168 4.65 -2.71 4.80
CA GLU A 168 5.48 -2.13 3.75
C GLU A 168 5.65 -3.09 2.57
N ASN A 169 5.95 -4.37 2.82
CA ASN A 169 6.04 -5.38 1.77
C ASN A 169 4.72 -5.53 1.00
N MET A 170 3.58 -5.61 1.70
CA MET A 170 2.25 -5.68 1.08
C MET A 170 1.98 -4.48 0.17
N VAL A 171 2.35 -3.27 0.61
CA VAL A 171 2.22 -2.05 -0.22
C VAL A 171 3.05 -2.18 -1.49
N THR A 172 4.30 -2.64 -1.39
CA THR A 172 5.16 -2.82 -2.57
C THR A 172 4.65 -3.90 -3.53
N GLU A 173 4.01 -4.96 -3.03
CA GLU A 173 3.39 -5.99 -3.88
C GLU A 173 2.16 -5.44 -4.60
N ILE A 174 1.28 -4.72 -3.90
CA ILE A 174 0.12 -4.04 -4.50
C ILE A 174 0.56 -3.07 -5.60
N GLU A 175 1.64 -2.31 -5.37
CA GLU A 175 2.20 -1.39 -6.36
C GLU A 175 2.71 -2.14 -7.61
N LYS A 176 3.45 -3.24 -7.43
CA LYS A 176 3.94 -4.08 -8.54
C LYS A 176 2.79 -4.71 -9.35
N GLU A 177 1.78 -5.23 -8.67
CA GLU A 177 0.60 -5.80 -9.33
C GLU A 177 -0.18 -4.73 -10.10
N THR A 178 -0.34 -3.55 -9.51
CA THR A 178 -0.98 -2.40 -10.15
C THR A 178 -0.24 -2.03 -11.42
N GLU A 179 1.10 -1.96 -11.38
CA GLU A 179 1.91 -1.63 -12.55
C GLU A 179 1.85 -2.72 -13.63
N SER A 180 1.89 -4.01 -13.24
CA SER A 180 1.70 -5.13 -14.15
C SER A 180 0.33 -5.07 -14.85
N ASN A 181 -0.74 -4.78 -14.11
CA ASN A 181 -2.08 -4.68 -14.65
C ASN A 181 -2.23 -3.48 -15.60
N LYS A 182 -1.65 -2.32 -15.26
CA LYS A 182 -1.58 -1.17 -16.18
C LYS A 182 -0.84 -1.52 -17.47
N ALA A 183 0.29 -2.23 -17.37
CA ALA A 183 1.06 -2.65 -18.53
C ALA A 183 0.26 -3.59 -19.44
N LYS A 184 -0.40 -4.62 -18.88
CA LYS A 184 -1.26 -5.55 -19.64
C LYS A 184 -2.39 -4.81 -20.37
N VAL A 185 -3.07 -3.88 -19.71
CA VAL A 185 -4.11 -3.05 -20.34
C VAL A 185 -3.53 -2.23 -21.47
N THR A 186 -2.40 -1.57 -21.24
CA THR A 186 -1.75 -0.71 -22.23
C THR A 186 -1.27 -1.49 -23.45
N GLU A 187 -0.64 -2.64 -23.24
CA GLU A 187 -0.17 -3.54 -24.30
C GLU A 187 -1.34 -4.04 -25.14
N THR A 188 -2.39 -4.54 -24.50
CA THR A 188 -3.60 -5.04 -25.19
C THR A 188 -4.24 -3.94 -26.05
N ILE A 189 -4.43 -2.74 -25.50
CA ILE A 189 -5.01 -1.61 -26.24
C ILE A 189 -4.09 -1.18 -27.40
N THR A 190 -2.77 -1.22 -27.20
CA THR A 190 -1.80 -0.89 -28.25
C THR A 190 -1.85 -1.89 -29.40
N SER A 191 -1.92 -3.20 -29.11
CA SER A 191 -2.09 -4.22 -30.12
C SER A 191 -3.42 -4.08 -30.89
N LEU A 192 -4.51 -3.75 -30.19
CA LEU A 192 -5.80 -3.49 -30.86
C LEU A 192 -5.73 -2.28 -31.79
N ARG A 193 -5.10 -1.19 -31.38
CA ARG A 193 -4.87 -0.02 -32.25
C ARG A 193 -4.09 -0.40 -33.50
N GLN A 194 -3.01 -1.16 -33.37
CA GLN A 194 -2.23 -1.61 -34.53
C GLN A 194 -3.04 -2.45 -35.52
N ILE A 195 -3.94 -3.30 -35.03
CA ILE A 195 -4.83 -4.09 -35.88
C ILE A 195 -5.82 -3.18 -36.62
N ILE A 196 -6.40 -2.19 -35.92
CA ILE A 196 -7.32 -1.22 -36.51
C ILE A 196 -6.61 -0.38 -37.58
N ASP A 197 -5.44 0.17 -37.27
CA ASP A 197 -4.65 0.99 -38.18
C ASP A 197 -4.27 0.20 -39.45
N LYS A 198 -3.89 -1.07 -39.27
CA LYS A 198 -3.60 -1.96 -40.41
C LYS A 198 -4.84 -2.22 -41.26
N HIS A 199 -5.98 -2.47 -40.64
CA HIS A 199 -7.22 -2.71 -41.37
C HIS A 199 -7.70 -1.46 -42.12
N GLU A 200 -7.52 -0.26 -41.53
CA GLU A 200 -7.78 1.01 -42.20
C GLU A 200 -6.90 1.15 -43.45
N GLN A 201 -5.60 0.90 -43.34
CA GLN A 201 -4.68 0.93 -44.48
C GLN A 201 -5.10 -0.03 -45.59
N ASP A 202 -5.40 -1.30 -45.25
CA ASP A 202 -5.84 -2.30 -46.22
C ASP A 202 -7.12 -1.86 -46.95
N LEU A 203 -8.07 -1.25 -46.24
CA LEU A 203 -9.31 -0.74 -46.84
C LEU A 203 -9.05 0.45 -47.77
N LEU A 204 -8.19 1.39 -47.38
CA LEU A 204 -7.80 2.53 -48.19
C LEU A 204 -7.08 2.10 -49.48
N GLU A 205 -6.15 1.15 -49.39
CA GLU A 205 -5.47 0.57 -50.55
C GLU A 205 -6.44 -0.12 -51.51
N ASN A 206 -7.42 -0.84 -50.98
CA ASN A 206 -8.45 -1.48 -51.80
C ASN A 206 -9.33 -0.45 -52.53
N ILE A 207 -9.70 0.64 -51.86
CA ILE A 207 -10.45 1.74 -52.49
C ILE A 207 -9.64 2.35 -53.63
N GLU A 208 -8.37 2.67 -53.37
CA GLU A 208 -7.47 3.25 -54.36
C GLU A 208 -7.29 2.32 -55.58
N LYS A 209 -7.13 1.02 -55.34
CA LYS A 209 -7.01 0.01 -56.40
C LYS A 209 -8.24 0.00 -57.30
N VAL A 210 -9.44 -0.06 -56.73
CA VAL A 210 -10.70 -0.05 -57.50
C VAL A 210 -10.84 1.26 -58.28
N GLU A 211 -10.49 2.40 -57.68
CA GLU A 211 -10.54 3.69 -58.35
C GLU A 211 -9.57 3.75 -59.54
N ASN A 212 -8.34 3.25 -59.37
CA ASN A 212 -7.33 3.22 -60.42
C ASN A 212 -7.72 2.28 -61.57
N GLU A 213 -8.28 1.11 -61.27
CA GLU A 213 -8.80 0.19 -62.30
C GLU A 213 -9.92 0.84 -63.15
N GLU A 214 -10.82 1.60 -62.53
CA GLU A 214 -11.88 2.31 -63.25
C GLU A 214 -11.34 3.52 -64.05
N LYS A 215 -10.35 4.25 -63.50
CA LYS A 215 -9.64 5.31 -64.24
C LYS A 215 -8.96 4.75 -65.48
N ASP A 216 -8.27 3.62 -65.37
CA ASP A 216 -7.57 2.98 -66.48
C ASP A 216 -8.54 2.55 -67.59
N LYS A 217 -9.67 1.93 -67.23
CA LYS A 217 -10.74 1.60 -68.19
C LYS A 217 -11.23 2.86 -68.92
N THR A 218 -11.46 3.94 -68.19
CA THR A 218 -11.95 5.21 -68.73
C THR A 218 -10.92 5.85 -69.67
N VAL A 219 -9.64 5.87 -69.27
CA VAL A 219 -8.53 6.42 -70.07
C VAL A 219 -8.34 5.61 -71.36
N ASN A 220 -8.38 4.28 -71.28
CA ASN A 220 -8.25 3.41 -72.44
C ASN A 220 -9.39 3.61 -73.44
N TYR A 221 -10.63 3.72 -72.96
CA TYR A 221 -11.78 4.01 -73.84
C TYR A 221 -11.68 5.39 -74.48
N LYS A 222 -11.25 6.42 -73.73
CA LYS A 222 -10.98 7.75 -74.29
C LYS A 222 -9.95 7.68 -75.42
N ARG A 223 -8.88 6.90 -75.24
CA ARG A 223 -7.83 6.70 -76.27
C ARG A 223 -8.40 6.04 -77.53
N GLN A 224 -9.27 5.03 -77.39
CA GLN A 224 -9.94 4.39 -78.52
C GLN A 224 -10.80 5.38 -79.30
N LEU A 225 -11.62 6.18 -78.61
CA LEU A 225 -12.43 7.24 -79.24
C LEU A 225 -11.57 8.28 -79.98
N GLN A 226 -10.45 8.70 -79.39
CA GLN A 226 -9.51 9.62 -80.03
C GLN A 226 -8.91 9.02 -81.31
N GLY A 227 -8.57 7.74 -81.30
CA GLY A 227 -8.07 7.03 -82.48
C GLY A 227 -9.09 6.99 -83.61
N GLU A 228 -10.35 6.63 -83.31
CA GLU A 228 -11.43 6.63 -84.31
C GLU A 228 -11.72 8.05 -84.83
N GLN A 229 -11.67 9.07 -83.96
CA GLN A 229 -11.81 10.46 -84.37
C GLN A 229 -10.68 10.89 -85.31
N GLN A 230 -9.44 10.49 -85.05
CA GLN A 230 -8.29 10.82 -85.90
C GLN A 230 -8.39 10.13 -87.28
N GLN A 231 -8.82 8.87 -87.31
CA GLN A 231 -9.10 8.17 -88.57
C GLN A 231 -10.21 8.87 -89.38
N LEU A 232 -11.28 9.32 -88.71
CA LEU A 232 -12.35 10.06 -89.38
C LEU A 232 -11.83 11.36 -90.02
N ILE A 233 -11.00 12.11 -89.30
CA ILE A 233 -10.38 13.34 -89.82
C ILE A 233 -9.53 13.02 -91.07
N GLU A 234 -8.71 11.97 -91.02
CA GLU A 234 -7.88 11.54 -92.15
C GLU A 234 -8.72 11.15 -93.37
N GLN A 235 -9.79 10.38 -93.18
CA GLN A 235 -10.68 9.98 -94.27
C GLN A 235 -11.45 11.16 -94.87
N ILE A 236 -11.90 12.11 -94.04
CA ILE A 236 -12.52 13.36 -94.51
C ILE A 236 -11.52 14.14 -95.36
N PHE A 237 -10.28 14.28 -94.91
CA PHE A 237 -9.24 15.01 -95.64
C PHE A 237 -8.94 14.37 -97.00
N ASN A 238 -8.76 13.05 -97.03
CA ASN A 238 -8.55 12.29 -98.27
C ASN A 238 -9.74 12.41 -99.25
N PHE A 239 -10.96 12.36 -98.73
CA PHE A 239 -12.17 12.55 -99.52
C PHE A 239 -12.24 13.95 -100.13
N VAL A 240 -12.00 14.99 -99.33
CA VAL A 240 -11.99 16.39 -99.79
C VAL A 240 -10.95 16.62 -100.87
N ILE A 241 -9.72 16.11 -100.71
CA ILE A 241 -8.67 16.21 -101.74
C ILE A 241 -9.13 15.55 -103.04
N THR A 242 -9.67 14.33 -102.97
CA THR A 242 -10.09 13.59 -104.16
C THR A 242 -11.24 14.29 -104.89
N CYS A 243 -12.14 14.95 -104.15
CA CYS A 243 -13.25 15.71 -104.72
C CYS A 243 -12.84 17.00 -105.45
N GLN A 244 -11.62 17.53 -105.22
CA GLN A 244 -11.11 18.69 -105.95
C GLN A 244 -10.75 18.37 -107.42
N ASP A 245 -10.61 17.10 -107.79
CA ASP A 245 -10.41 16.68 -109.19
C ASP A 245 -11.61 17.13 -110.07
N LYS A 246 -11.34 17.63 -111.28
CA LYS A 246 -12.37 18.14 -112.21
C LYS A 246 -13.17 17.02 -112.87
N HIS A 247 -12.71 15.76 -112.79
CA HIS A 247 -13.32 14.63 -113.48
C HIS A 247 -14.49 14.02 -112.67
N PRO A 248 -15.74 14.03 -113.18
CA PRO A 248 -16.93 13.61 -112.42
C PRO A 248 -16.87 12.17 -111.89
N LYS A 249 -16.34 11.24 -112.70
CA LYS A 249 -16.22 9.81 -112.36
C LYS A 249 -15.49 9.57 -111.03
N LYS A 250 -14.34 10.23 -110.82
CA LYS A 250 -13.54 10.10 -109.58
C LYS A 250 -14.28 10.61 -108.35
N ARG A 251 -15.14 11.63 -108.49
CA ARG A 251 -15.95 12.16 -107.38
C ARG A 251 -17.01 11.16 -106.92
N PHE A 252 -17.68 10.50 -107.86
CA PHE A 252 -18.67 9.47 -107.53
C PHE A 252 -18.01 8.23 -106.90
N GLU A 253 -16.84 7.83 -107.39
CA GLU A 253 -16.05 6.73 -106.81
C GLU A 253 -15.59 7.07 -105.38
N ALA A 254 -15.06 8.29 -105.16
CA ALA A 254 -14.66 8.76 -103.83
C ALA A 254 -15.83 8.81 -102.85
N LYS A 255 -17.01 9.26 -103.31
CA LYS A 255 -18.22 9.30 -102.48
C LYS A 255 -18.62 7.90 -102.01
N LYS A 256 -18.64 6.93 -102.93
CA LYS A 256 -18.96 5.55 -102.60
C LYS A 256 -18.02 4.98 -101.55
N VAL A 257 -16.71 5.22 -101.69
CA VAL A 257 -15.70 4.76 -100.71
C VAL A 257 -15.90 5.42 -99.34
N PHE A 258 -16.22 6.71 -99.31
CA PHE A 258 -16.46 7.45 -98.07
C PHE A 258 -17.77 7.01 -97.38
N ASP A 259 -18.83 6.77 -98.15
CA ASP A 259 -20.10 6.24 -97.63
C ASP A 259 -19.88 4.84 -96.99
N ASP A 260 -19.10 3.96 -97.63
CA ASP A 260 -18.69 2.66 -97.08
C ASP A 260 -17.84 2.81 -95.80
N TYR A 261 -17.02 3.86 -95.70
CA TYR A 261 -16.28 4.16 -94.47
C TYR A 261 -17.22 4.61 -93.35
N ILE A 262 -18.18 5.51 -93.64
CA ILE A 262 -19.17 5.98 -92.66
C ILE A 262 -19.95 4.79 -92.08
N GLN A 263 -20.43 3.88 -92.92
CA GLN A 263 -21.17 2.70 -92.46
C GLN A 263 -20.33 1.82 -91.52
N ARG A 264 -19.05 1.58 -91.86
CA ARG A 264 -18.13 0.81 -91.00
C ARG A 264 -17.81 1.53 -89.70
N ALA A 265 -17.63 2.85 -89.72
CA ALA A 265 -17.37 3.65 -88.52
C ALA A 265 -18.60 3.65 -87.59
N GLN A 266 -19.82 3.75 -88.15
CA GLN A 266 -21.05 3.64 -87.37
C GLN A 266 -21.20 2.27 -86.70
N LEU A 267 -20.88 1.17 -87.40
CA LEU A 267 -20.88 -0.18 -86.83
C LEU A 267 -19.86 -0.32 -85.69
N LYS A 268 -18.63 0.20 -85.86
CA LYS A 268 -17.62 0.20 -84.79
C LYS A 268 -18.06 1.00 -83.56
N LEU A 269 -18.72 2.15 -83.74
CA LEU A 269 -19.24 2.95 -82.62
C LEU A 269 -20.38 2.23 -81.87
N LEU A 270 -21.16 1.39 -82.57
CA LEU A 270 -22.15 0.51 -81.94
C LEU A 270 -21.48 -0.61 -81.10
N GLU A 271 -20.33 -1.12 -81.53
CA GLU A 271 -19.52 -2.08 -80.76
C GLU A 271 -18.86 -1.42 -79.53
N LEU A 272 -18.39 -0.17 -79.67
CA LEU A 272 -17.90 0.71 -78.59
C LEU A 272 -19.06 1.28 -77.76
N LYS A 273 -19.80 0.42 -77.06
CA LYS A 273 -20.92 0.83 -76.19
C LYS A 273 -20.50 1.89 -75.16
N PRO A 274 -21.42 2.80 -74.73
CA PRO A 274 -21.14 3.77 -73.68
C PRO A 274 -20.70 3.09 -72.38
N LEU A 275 -19.62 3.58 -71.76
CA LEU A 275 -19.16 3.06 -70.48
C LEU A 275 -20.18 3.33 -69.38
N PRO A 276 -20.70 2.29 -68.69
CA PRO A 276 -21.51 2.47 -67.50
C PRO A 276 -20.63 2.95 -66.35
N ARG A 277 -21.06 3.99 -65.62
CA ARG A 277 -20.37 4.46 -64.42
C ARG A 277 -20.89 3.72 -63.19
N ASN A 278 -20.12 2.78 -62.67
CA ASN A 278 -20.41 2.15 -61.38
C ASN A 278 -20.02 3.10 -60.24
N LYS A 279 -20.97 3.40 -59.35
CA LYS A 279 -20.71 4.14 -58.11
C LYS A 279 -20.48 3.12 -57.00
N TYR A 280 -19.29 3.13 -56.40
CA TYR A 280 -19.00 2.34 -55.21
C TYR A 280 -19.32 3.17 -53.96
N HIS A 281 -20.03 2.57 -53.00
CA HIS A 281 -20.32 3.16 -51.69
C HIS A 281 -19.81 2.21 -50.61
N ILE A 282 -19.12 2.73 -49.60
CA ILE A 282 -18.72 1.97 -48.42
C ILE A 282 -19.92 1.94 -47.46
N GLY A 283 -20.69 0.85 -47.45
CA GLY A 283 -21.86 0.69 -46.58
C GLY A 283 -21.52 0.31 -45.13
N ASP A 284 -22.43 0.65 -44.20
CA ASP A 284 -22.51 0.20 -42.80
C ASP A 284 -21.26 0.35 -41.91
N PHE A 285 -20.59 1.50 -42.01
CA PHE A 285 -19.52 1.85 -41.06
C PHE A 285 -20.06 2.07 -39.63
N ASN A 286 -21.26 2.67 -39.51
CA ASN A 286 -21.86 3.02 -38.23
C ASN A 286 -22.33 1.80 -37.42
N ASP A 287 -22.79 0.73 -38.08
CA ASP A 287 -23.24 -0.48 -37.39
C ASP A 287 -22.06 -1.29 -36.85
N LYS A 288 -20.94 -1.34 -37.58
CA LYS A 288 -19.68 -1.90 -37.09
C LYS A 288 -19.10 -1.13 -35.90
N ILE A 289 -19.20 0.21 -35.92
CA ILE A 289 -18.80 1.03 -34.76
C ILE A 289 -19.64 0.66 -33.53
N ARG A 290 -20.96 0.52 -33.68
CA ARG A 290 -21.85 0.12 -32.57
C ARG A 290 -21.53 -1.27 -32.03
N GLU A 291 -21.14 -2.20 -32.90
CA GLU A 291 -20.71 -3.55 -32.50
C GLU A 291 -19.41 -3.51 -31.67
N ILE A 292 -18.41 -2.72 -32.10
CA ILE A 292 -17.17 -2.51 -31.35
C ILE A 292 -17.43 -1.83 -30.00
N GLU A 293 -18.30 -0.81 -29.97
CA GLU A 293 -18.72 -0.14 -28.74
C GLU A 293 -19.39 -1.11 -27.74
N ALA A 294 -20.17 -2.07 -28.24
CA ALA A 294 -20.79 -3.09 -27.40
C ALA A 294 -19.74 -4.06 -26.81
N GLN A 295 -18.74 -4.46 -27.58
CA GLN A 295 -17.66 -5.33 -27.10
C GLN A 295 -16.78 -4.63 -26.05
N LEU A 296 -16.48 -3.34 -26.22
CA LEU A 296 -15.69 -2.56 -25.25
C LEU A 296 -16.41 -2.39 -23.90
N ARG A 297 -17.74 -2.28 -23.89
CA ARG A 297 -18.54 -2.20 -22.64
C ARG A 297 -18.45 -3.45 -21.78
N ASN A 298 -18.07 -4.59 -22.35
CA ASN A 298 -17.98 -5.88 -21.64
C ASN A 298 -16.62 -6.11 -20.97
N PHE A 299 -15.59 -5.31 -21.26
CA PHE A 299 -14.32 -5.35 -20.53
C PHE A 299 -14.49 -4.63 -19.17
N LYS A 300 -14.92 -5.37 -18.15
CA LYS A 300 -14.92 -4.90 -16.76
C LYS A 300 -13.76 -5.53 -16.00
N VAL A 301 -13.14 -4.75 -15.11
CA VAL A 301 -12.14 -5.25 -14.17
C VAL A 301 -12.88 -6.09 -13.13
N GLU A 302 -12.73 -7.42 -13.20
CA GLU A 302 -13.18 -8.33 -12.15
C GLU A 302 -12.10 -8.38 -11.05
N LYS A 303 -12.52 -8.32 -9.78
CA LYS A 303 -11.61 -8.59 -8.66
C LYS A 303 -11.23 -10.08 -8.70
N ALA A 304 -10.04 -10.38 -9.21
CA ALA A 304 -9.44 -11.70 -9.05
C ALA A 304 -8.82 -11.81 -7.65
N PRO A 305 -8.95 -12.95 -6.94
CA PRO A 305 -8.20 -13.19 -5.71
C PRO A 305 -6.68 -13.19 -6.02
N ALA A 306 -5.89 -12.60 -5.11
CA ALA A 306 -4.46 -12.27 -5.29
C ALA A 306 -3.54 -13.46 -5.59
N CYS A 307 -4.03 -14.69 -5.43
CA CYS A 307 -3.29 -15.91 -5.74
C CYS A 307 -4.26 -17.01 -6.17
N GLU A 308 -4.31 -17.34 -7.47
CA GLU A 308 -5.02 -18.53 -7.96
C GLU A 308 -4.06 -19.71 -8.02
N ASN A 309 -3.80 -20.37 -6.89
CA ASN A 309 -3.28 -21.72 -6.95
C ASN A 309 -4.45 -22.67 -7.20
N LYS A 310 -4.73 -22.96 -8.48
CA LYS A 310 -5.80 -23.87 -8.89
C LYS A 310 -5.73 -25.21 -8.17
N LYS A 311 -4.53 -25.74 -7.88
CA LYS A 311 -4.38 -27.00 -7.13
C LYS A 311 -4.96 -26.92 -5.72
N VAL A 312 -4.74 -25.80 -5.02
CA VAL A 312 -5.28 -25.58 -3.66
C VAL A 312 -6.80 -25.41 -3.72
N GLN A 313 -7.30 -24.60 -4.65
CA GLN A 313 -8.74 -24.36 -4.80
C GLN A 313 -9.52 -25.62 -5.19
N ASP A 314 -8.98 -26.41 -6.13
CA ASP A 314 -9.61 -27.66 -6.54
C ASP A 314 -9.63 -28.65 -5.37
N ARG A 315 -8.56 -28.75 -4.57
CA ARG A 315 -8.54 -29.58 -3.36
C ARG A 315 -9.52 -29.14 -2.29
N ILE A 316 -9.66 -27.83 -2.06
CA ILE A 316 -10.65 -27.28 -1.13
C ILE A 316 -12.09 -27.60 -1.58
N LYS A 317 -12.36 -27.47 -2.90
CA LYS A 317 -13.70 -27.73 -3.47
C LYS A 317 -14.05 -29.21 -3.54
N ASP A 318 -13.09 -30.04 -3.91
CA ASP A 318 -13.28 -31.48 -4.12
C ASP A 318 -13.20 -32.28 -2.81
N SER A 319 -12.89 -31.64 -1.68
CA SER A 319 -12.84 -32.34 -0.39
C SER A 319 -14.24 -32.90 -0.05
N PRO A 320 -14.40 -34.24 0.02
CA PRO A 320 -15.69 -34.85 0.31
C PRO A 320 -16.14 -34.61 1.76
N ASP A 321 -15.19 -34.34 2.66
CA ASP A 321 -15.42 -33.99 4.05
C ASP A 321 -14.85 -32.60 4.34
N LYS A 322 -15.70 -31.66 4.73
CA LYS A 322 -15.29 -30.30 5.07
C LYS A 322 -14.60 -30.19 6.45
N SER A 323 -14.53 -31.29 7.20
CA SER A 323 -13.83 -31.37 8.48
C SER A 323 -12.36 -31.75 8.37
N ILE A 324 -11.93 -32.29 7.23
CA ILE A 324 -10.54 -32.70 6.97
C ILE A 324 -10.10 -32.13 5.61
N LEU A 325 -8.99 -31.41 5.59
CA LEU A 325 -8.41 -30.86 4.37
C LEU A 325 -6.96 -31.29 4.25
N ASP A 326 -6.66 -32.12 3.26
CA ASP A 326 -5.29 -32.55 2.94
C ASP A 326 -4.72 -31.72 1.78
N LEU A 327 -3.72 -30.90 2.10
CA LEU A 327 -2.95 -30.07 1.18
C LEU A 327 -1.49 -30.49 1.10
N SER A 328 -1.18 -31.73 1.46
CA SER A 328 0.18 -32.22 1.57
C SER A 328 0.80 -32.47 0.19
N SER A 329 2.11 -32.24 0.08
CA SER A 329 2.90 -32.48 -1.15
C SER A 329 2.41 -31.72 -2.39
N LEU A 330 1.85 -30.52 -2.22
CA LEU A 330 1.36 -29.68 -3.33
C LEU A 330 2.36 -28.62 -3.80
N GLU A 331 3.58 -28.63 -3.24
CA GLU A 331 4.62 -27.63 -3.45
C GLU A 331 4.17 -26.21 -3.07
N LEU A 332 3.31 -26.09 -2.06
CA LEU A 332 2.80 -24.79 -1.62
C LEU A 332 3.92 -23.87 -1.14
N ASN A 333 3.81 -22.58 -1.47
CA ASN A 333 4.69 -21.51 -1.00
C ASN A 333 3.93 -20.51 -0.11
N ASP A 334 4.62 -19.47 0.36
CA ASP A 334 4.06 -18.45 1.26
C ASP A 334 2.80 -17.76 0.71
N LYS A 335 2.71 -17.53 -0.60
CA LYS A 335 1.54 -16.92 -1.25
C LYS A 335 0.35 -17.87 -1.31
N ASP A 336 0.60 -19.17 -1.42
CA ASP A 336 -0.46 -20.17 -1.41
C ASP A 336 -1.11 -20.29 -0.03
N MET A 337 -0.34 -20.04 1.05
CA MET A 337 -0.86 -20.04 2.41
C MET A 337 -1.78 -18.86 2.72
N GLU A 338 -1.71 -17.77 1.95
CA GLU A 338 -2.71 -16.69 2.02
C GLU A 338 -4.10 -17.18 1.56
N ILE A 339 -4.16 -18.02 0.53
CA ILE A 339 -5.41 -18.66 0.06
C ILE A 339 -5.96 -19.57 1.16
N VAL A 340 -5.10 -20.41 1.74
CA VAL A 340 -5.50 -21.35 2.79
C VAL A 340 -5.99 -20.59 4.02
N ALA A 341 -5.29 -19.52 4.42
CA ALA A 341 -5.67 -18.66 5.54
C ALA A 341 -7.05 -18.02 5.33
N THR A 342 -7.31 -17.42 4.17
CA THR A 342 -8.61 -16.80 3.87
C THR A 342 -9.76 -17.81 3.86
N GLU A 343 -9.54 -19.03 3.35
CA GLU A 343 -10.53 -20.10 3.42
C GLU A 343 -10.78 -20.57 4.86
N LEU A 344 -9.74 -20.62 5.69
CA LEU A 344 -9.86 -20.94 7.12
C LEU A 344 -10.63 -19.87 7.89
N GLU A 345 -10.51 -18.58 7.55
CA GLU A 345 -11.25 -17.52 8.23
C GLU A 345 -12.77 -17.66 8.06
N ILE A 346 -13.24 -18.27 6.97
CA ILE A 346 -14.66 -18.49 6.67
C ILE A 346 -15.15 -19.90 7.02
N ASN A 347 -14.25 -20.89 7.05
CA ASN A 347 -14.60 -22.27 7.37
C ASN A 347 -14.78 -22.44 8.90
N ARG A 348 -15.90 -23.02 9.34
CA ARG A 348 -16.23 -23.27 10.76
C ARG A 348 -16.31 -24.76 11.09
N THR A 349 -16.04 -25.63 10.12
CA THR A 349 -16.20 -27.08 10.25
C THR A 349 -14.89 -27.84 10.18
N LEU A 350 -13.81 -27.20 9.72
CA LEU A 350 -12.49 -27.81 9.60
C LEU A 350 -11.90 -28.14 10.98
N ILE A 351 -11.49 -29.39 11.18
CA ILE A 351 -10.90 -29.92 12.41
C ILE A 351 -9.44 -30.30 12.15
N ASP A 352 -9.16 -30.94 11.00
CA ASP A 352 -7.84 -31.41 10.64
C ASP A 352 -7.37 -30.78 9.31
N LEU A 353 -6.16 -30.21 9.32
CA LEU A 353 -5.49 -29.65 8.14
C LEU A 353 -4.08 -30.26 8.00
N GLU A 354 -3.82 -30.93 6.89
CA GLU A 354 -2.51 -31.50 6.59
C GLU A 354 -1.76 -30.64 5.57
N LEU A 355 -0.54 -30.21 5.92
CA LEU A 355 0.31 -29.32 5.10
C LEU A 355 1.73 -29.88 4.87
N TYR A 356 1.97 -31.16 5.18
CA TYR A 356 3.32 -31.71 5.16
C TYR A 356 3.91 -31.77 3.73
N ASN A 357 5.24 -31.74 3.63
CA ASN A 357 5.96 -31.78 2.35
C ASN A 357 5.63 -30.62 1.38
N ASN A 358 5.45 -29.41 1.94
CA ASN A 358 5.32 -28.15 1.19
C ASN A 358 6.53 -27.22 1.44
N LYS A 359 6.63 -26.14 0.67
CA LYS A 359 7.71 -25.14 0.73
C LYS A 359 7.24 -23.85 1.40
N ILE A 360 6.57 -23.98 2.54
CA ILE A 360 6.02 -22.88 3.33
C ILE A 360 7.14 -22.29 4.19
N GLY A 361 7.40 -21.00 4.03
CA GLY A 361 8.33 -20.20 4.81
C GLY A 361 7.65 -19.51 5.99
N ALA A 362 8.35 -18.53 6.57
CA ALA A 362 7.88 -17.81 7.75
C ALA A 362 6.63 -16.97 7.47
N ASP A 363 6.54 -16.38 6.28
CA ASP A 363 5.44 -15.49 5.90
C ASP A 363 4.13 -16.27 5.73
N GLY A 364 4.17 -17.44 5.07
CA GLY A 364 3.01 -18.32 4.93
C GLY A 364 2.54 -18.92 6.26
N ALA A 365 3.46 -19.22 7.17
CA ALA A 365 3.12 -19.67 8.53
C ALA A 365 2.42 -18.58 9.36
N GLU A 366 2.75 -17.30 9.15
CA GLU A 366 2.06 -16.19 9.81
C GLU A 366 0.63 -16.01 9.30
N HIS A 367 0.42 -16.07 7.97
CA HIS A 367 -0.94 -16.02 7.40
C HIS A 367 -1.85 -17.09 8.02
N PHE A 368 -1.31 -18.31 8.20
CA PHE A 368 -2.02 -19.38 8.88
C PHE A 368 -2.30 -19.08 10.35
N ALA A 369 -1.32 -18.55 11.09
CA ALA A 369 -1.48 -18.19 12.49
C ALA A 369 -2.55 -17.10 12.72
N ASP A 370 -2.63 -16.11 11.82
CA ASP A 370 -3.63 -15.06 11.89
C ASP A 370 -5.04 -15.58 11.59
N ALA A 371 -5.20 -16.46 10.59
CA ALA A 371 -6.48 -17.11 10.32
C ALA A 371 -6.96 -17.97 11.51
N LEU A 372 -6.04 -18.64 12.21
CA LEU A 372 -6.38 -19.41 13.40
C LEU A 372 -6.79 -18.54 14.60
N ARG A 373 -6.32 -17.28 14.68
CA ARG A 373 -6.76 -16.35 15.74
C ARG A 373 -8.21 -15.93 15.60
N THR A 374 -8.71 -15.86 14.36
CA THR A 374 -10.07 -15.42 14.05
C THR A 374 -11.06 -16.58 13.99
N ASN A 375 -10.56 -17.80 13.75
CA ASN A 375 -11.33 -19.04 13.87
C ASN A 375 -11.59 -19.37 15.35
N ARG A 376 -12.85 -19.62 15.72
CA ARG A 376 -13.30 -19.81 17.11
C ARG A 376 -13.97 -21.16 17.31
#